data_AF-A0A9D0ZP23-F1
#
_entry.id   AF-A0A9D0ZP23-F1
#
_cell.length_a   1.000
_cell.length_b   1.000
_cell.length_c   1.000
_cell.angle_alpha   90.00
_cell.angle_beta   90.00
_cell.angle_gamma   90.00
#
_symmetry.space_group_name_H-M   'P 1'
#
loop_
_entity.id
_entity.type
_entity.pdbx_description
1 polymer ?
#
loop_
_entity_poly.entity_id
_entity_poly.type
_entity_poly.pdbx_seq_one_letter_code
_entity_poly.pdbx_strand_id
1 'polypeptide(L)'
;MIEYIEGNIFNSPAQVIVNTVNTIGVMGKGIALSFKKRYPGMFEVYKKACDKHQLTIGKLMLYYAPDHWILLFPTKENWRNPSKIEYLEAGLSKFVATYTEKRITSIAFPKLGCGNGELPW
;
A
#
# COMPACT_ATOMS: atom_id res chain seq x y z
N MET A 1 4.19 10.70 16.84
CA MET A 1 4.49 9.48 17.61
C MET A 1 4.53 8.31 16.63
N ILE A 2 5.52 7.42 16.74
CA ILE A 2 5.60 6.20 15.93
C ILE A 2 5.53 5.03 16.92
N GLU A 3 4.64 4.10 16.65
CA GLU A 3 4.42 2.92 17.50
C GLU A 3 4.61 1.66 16.65
N TYR A 4 5.22 0.64 17.25
CA TYR A 4 5.33 -0.69 16.65
C TYR A 4 4.30 -1.59 17.32
N ILE A 5 3.32 -2.04 16.54
CA ILE A 5 2.19 -2.83 17.03
C ILE A 5 2.20 -4.19 16.34
N GLU A 6 2.10 -5.25 17.13
CA GLU A 6 1.85 -6.59 16.61
C GLU A 6 0.34 -6.85 16.52
N GLY A 7 -0.14 -7.24 15.35
CA GLY A 7 -1.56 -7.50 15.14
C GLY A 7 -1.98 -7.51 13.68
N ASN A 8 -3.29 -7.43 13.47
CA ASN A 8 -3.88 -7.38 12.14
C ASN A 8 -4.13 -5.92 11.72
N ILE A 9 -3.57 -5.50 10.59
CA ILE A 9 -3.70 -4.13 10.09
C ILE A 9 -5.15 -3.69 9.89
N PHE A 10 -6.06 -4.62 9.59
CA PHE A 10 -7.49 -4.32 9.38
C PHE A 10 -8.22 -3.96 10.68
N ASN A 11 -7.59 -4.19 11.84
CA ASN A 11 -8.11 -3.81 13.15
C ASN A 11 -7.43 -2.54 13.69
N SER A 12 -6.58 -1.89 12.88
CA SER A 12 -5.90 -0.67 13.28
C SER A 12 -6.92 0.45 13.58
N PRO A 13 -6.74 1.25 14.65
CA PRO A 13 -7.56 2.43 14.88
C PRO A 13 -7.18 3.62 13.98
N ALA A 14 -6.17 3.46 13.12
CA ALA A 14 -5.71 4.51 12.22
C ALA A 14 -6.75 4.81 11.13
N GLN A 15 -6.85 6.09 10.75
CA GLN A 15 -7.72 6.54 9.65
C GLN A 15 -7.35 5.86 8.32
N VAL A 16 -6.05 5.69 8.07
CA VAL A 16 -5.52 5.12 6.84
C VAL A 16 -4.77 3.83 7.12
N ILE A 17 -4.99 2.80 6.30
CA ILE A 17 -4.22 1.56 6.30
C ILE A 17 -3.51 1.37 4.96
N VAL A 18 -2.27 0.86 5.01
CA VAL A 18 -1.44 0.73 3.82
C VAL A 18 -1.53 -0.68 3.24
N ASN A 19 -1.81 -0.75 1.95
CA ASN A 19 -1.75 -1.98 1.18
C ASN A 19 -0.51 -1.95 0.28
N THR A 20 0.40 -2.91 0.46
CA THR A 20 1.58 -3.05 -0.41
C THR A 20 1.19 -3.75 -1.71
N VAL A 21 1.46 -3.08 -2.84
CA VAL A 21 1.03 -3.55 -4.16
C VAL A 21 2.20 -3.63 -5.15
N ASN A 22 1.96 -4.31 -6.27
CA ASN A 22 2.77 -4.16 -7.48
C ASN A 22 2.13 -3.17 -8.45
N THR A 23 2.79 -2.87 -9.57
CA THR A 23 2.30 -1.92 -10.57
C THR A 23 1.62 -2.59 -11.78
N ILE A 24 1.47 -3.92 -11.78
CA ILE A 24 0.86 -4.69 -12.89
C ILE A 24 -0.53 -5.25 -12.58
N GLY A 25 -1.20 -4.73 -11.54
CA GLY A 25 -2.62 -5.01 -11.30
C GLY A 25 -2.94 -6.37 -10.67
N VAL A 26 -1.98 -7.01 -9.98
CA VAL A 26 -2.16 -8.35 -9.38
C VAL A 26 -2.18 -8.29 -7.84
N MET A 27 -3.19 -8.86 -7.20
CA MET A 27 -3.22 -9.06 -5.74
C MET A 27 -3.46 -10.54 -5.42
N GLY A 28 -2.41 -11.36 -5.58
CA GLY A 28 -2.52 -12.83 -5.55
C GLY A 28 -2.07 -13.51 -4.24
N LYS A 29 -1.34 -12.83 -3.37
CA LYS A 29 -0.84 -13.40 -2.11
C LYS A 29 -0.64 -12.36 -1.00
N GLY A 30 -0.45 -12.85 0.22
CA GLY A 30 -0.13 -12.03 1.41
C GLY A 30 -1.19 -10.98 1.72
N ILE A 31 -0.74 -9.84 2.24
CA ILE A 31 -1.60 -8.73 2.64
C ILE A 31 -2.42 -8.19 1.47
N ALA A 32 -1.84 -8.08 0.27
CA ALA A 32 -2.52 -7.61 -0.93
C ALA A 32 -3.75 -8.46 -1.28
N LEU A 33 -3.64 -9.79 -1.21
CA LEU A 33 -4.79 -10.68 -1.42
C LEU A 33 -5.88 -10.45 -0.37
N SER A 34 -5.49 -10.20 0.89
CA SER A 34 -6.44 -9.93 1.97
C SER A 34 -7.19 -8.63 1.72
N PHE A 35 -6.51 -7.58 1.27
CA PHE A 35 -7.12 -6.33 0.83
C PHE A 35 -8.06 -6.53 -0.36
N LYS A 36 -7.66 -7.31 -1.37
CA LYS A 36 -8.54 -7.64 -2.51
C LYS A 36 -9.84 -8.32 -2.08
N LYS A 37 -9.76 -9.29 -1.16
CA LYS A 37 -10.93 -10.01 -0.65
C LYS A 37 -11.87 -9.11 0.16
N ARG A 38 -11.31 -8.22 0.98
CA ARG A 38 -12.07 -7.31 1.84
C ARG A 38 -12.64 -6.11 1.09
N TYR A 39 -11.91 -5.59 0.10
CA TYR A 39 -12.24 -4.38 -0.65
C TYR A 39 -12.23 -4.64 -2.17
N PRO A 40 -13.20 -5.42 -2.71
CA PRO A 40 -13.23 -5.74 -4.13
C PRO A 40 -13.36 -4.49 -5.02
N GLY A 41 -14.14 -3.49 -4.59
CA GLY A 41 -14.26 -2.21 -5.32
C GLY A 41 -12.94 -1.43 -5.41
N MET A 42 -12.11 -1.47 -4.36
CA MET A 42 -10.76 -0.91 -4.39
C MET A 42 -9.89 -1.65 -5.41
N PHE A 43 -9.96 -2.98 -5.46
CA PHE A 43 -9.18 -3.78 -6.40
C PHE A 43 -9.51 -3.42 -7.85
N GLU A 44 -10.77 -3.19 -8.20
CA GLU A 44 -11.17 -2.76 -9.55
C GLU A 44 -10.56 -1.40 -9.94
N VAL A 45 -10.55 -0.43 -9.01
CA VAL A 45 -9.93 0.89 -9.25
C VAL A 45 -8.41 0.76 -9.39
N TYR A 46 -7.78 -0.02 -8.50
CA TYR A 46 -6.35 -0.34 -8.56
C TYR A 46 -5.97 -0.98 -9.88
N LYS A 47 -6.71 -2.01 -10.31
CA LYS A 47 -6.42 -2.71 -11.56
C LYS A 47 -6.50 -1.76 -12.76
N LYS A 48 -7.55 -0.95 -12.84
CA LYS A 48 -7.68 0.06 -13.91
C LYS A 48 -6.54 1.07 -13.91
N ALA A 49 -6.06 1.51 -12.74
CA ALA A 49 -4.94 2.42 -12.63
C ALA A 49 -3.61 1.78 -13.09
N CYS A 50 -3.39 0.50 -12.77
CA CYS A 50 -2.25 -0.27 -13.27
C CYS A 50 -2.30 -0.47 -14.79
N ASP A 51 -3.46 -0.89 -15.32
CA ASP A 51 -3.64 -1.12 -16.76
C ASP A 51 -3.41 0.18 -17.58
N LYS A 52 -3.68 1.35 -16.98
CA LYS A 52 -3.41 2.68 -17.54
C LYS A 52 -2.02 3.25 -17.20
N HIS A 53 -1.15 2.50 -16.54
CA HIS A 53 0.18 2.96 -16.09
C HIS A 53 0.15 4.21 -15.19
N GLN A 54 -0.98 4.44 -14.51
CA GLN A 54 -1.16 5.59 -13.62
C GLN A 54 -0.55 5.36 -12.25
N LEU A 55 -0.47 4.10 -11.80
CA LEU A 55 0.17 3.70 -10.55
C LEU A 55 1.52 3.02 -10.83
N THR A 56 2.60 3.75 -10.59
CA THR A 56 4.00 3.31 -10.75
C THR A 56 4.75 3.46 -9.44
N ILE A 57 5.99 2.97 -9.36
CA ILE A 57 6.87 3.22 -8.20
C ILE A 57 6.95 4.73 -7.91
N GLY A 58 6.92 5.09 -6.62
CA GLY A 58 6.91 6.48 -6.15
C GLY A 58 5.57 7.22 -6.30
N LYS A 59 4.55 6.60 -6.93
CA LYS A 59 3.18 7.12 -6.93
C LYS A 59 2.33 6.37 -5.92
N LEU A 60 1.49 7.11 -5.20
CA LEU A 60 0.57 6.56 -4.22
C LEU A 60 -0.87 6.79 -4.68
N MET A 61 -1.76 5.85 -4.39
CA MET A 61 -3.19 6.01 -4.66
C MET A 61 -3.99 5.82 -3.38
N LEU A 62 -4.81 6.80 -3.04
CA LEU A 62 -5.70 6.75 -1.88
C LEU A 62 -7.09 6.34 -2.34
N TYR A 63 -7.67 5.34 -1.68
CA TYR A 63 -9.03 4.88 -1.87
C TYR A 63 -9.83 5.07 -0.58
N TYR A 64 -11.07 5.55 -0.69
CA TYR A 64 -11.93 5.80 0.45
C TYR A 64 -12.91 4.65 0.63
N ALA A 65 -12.67 3.77 1.60
CA ALA A 65 -13.64 2.76 2.01
C ALA A 65 -14.40 3.23 3.28
N PRO A 66 -15.56 2.64 3.61
CA PRO A 66 -16.36 3.09 4.74
C PRO A 66 -15.70 2.95 6.11
N ASP A 67 -14.86 1.93 6.31
CA ASP A 67 -14.21 1.65 7.59
C ASP A 67 -12.80 2.26 7.69
N HIS A 68 -12.03 2.21 6.60
CA HIS A 68 -10.68 2.78 6.52
C HIS A 68 -10.45 3.44 5.16
N TRP A 69 -9.55 4.43 5.12
CA TRP A 69 -8.95 4.80 3.85
C TRP A 69 -7.79 3.86 3.55
N ILE A 70 -7.59 3.53 2.28
CA ILE A 70 -6.60 2.55 1.84
C ILE A 70 -5.57 3.27 0.97
N LEU A 71 -4.34 3.34 1.46
CA LEU A 71 -3.21 3.85 0.68
C LEU A 71 -2.53 2.68 -0.03
N LEU A 72 -2.66 2.65 -1.35
CA LEU A 72 -1.99 1.68 -2.21
C LEU A 72 -0.57 2.14 -2.44
N PHE A 73 0.37 1.37 -1.92
CA PHE A 73 1.80 1.67 -1.89
C PHE A 73 2.56 0.68 -2.78
N PRO A 74 3.01 1.10 -3.97
CA PRO A 74 3.82 0.26 -4.84
C PRO A 74 5.16 -0.07 -4.19
N THR A 75 5.35 -1.34 -3.87
CA THR A 75 6.61 -1.88 -3.33
C THR A 75 7.30 -2.81 -4.34
N LYS A 76 6.68 -3.05 -5.49
CA LYS A 76 7.18 -3.91 -6.56
C LYS A 76 6.69 -3.40 -7.91
N GLU A 77 7.43 -3.66 -8.97
CA GLU A 77 6.92 -3.47 -10.33
C GLU A 77 6.14 -4.71 -10.77
N ASN A 78 6.82 -5.86 -10.84
CA ASN A 78 6.21 -7.16 -11.07
C ASN A 78 6.13 -7.96 -9.77
N TRP A 79 5.01 -8.62 -9.50
CA TRP A 79 4.82 -9.41 -8.28
C TRP A 79 5.82 -10.56 -8.11
N ARG A 80 6.41 -11.05 -9.22
CA ARG A 80 7.40 -12.13 -9.25
C ARG A 80 8.78 -11.71 -8.72
N ASN A 81 9.13 -10.43 -8.83
CA ASN A 81 10.45 -9.93 -8.45
C ASN A 81 10.46 -9.47 -6.99
N PRO A 82 11.60 -9.50 -6.27
CA PRO A 82 11.70 -8.94 -4.93
C PRO A 82 11.43 -7.43 -4.93
N SER A 83 11.21 -6.88 -3.73
CA SER A 83 11.15 -5.44 -3.52
C SER A 83 12.56 -4.85 -3.53
N LYS A 84 12.67 -3.52 -3.58
CA LYS A 84 13.94 -2.80 -3.49
C LYS A 84 13.78 -1.61 -2.57
N ILE A 85 14.85 -1.25 -1.85
CA ILE A 85 14.82 -0.13 -0.89
C ILE A 85 14.42 1.18 -1.58
N GLU A 86 14.89 1.40 -2.80
CA GLU A 86 14.61 2.61 -3.58
C GLU A 86 13.11 2.76 -3.89
N TYR A 87 12.38 1.65 -3.99
CA TYR A 87 10.93 1.69 -4.19
C TYR A 87 10.20 2.22 -2.94
N LEU A 88 10.69 1.83 -1.76
CA LEU A 88 10.15 2.26 -0.47
C LEU A 88 10.49 3.72 -0.21
N GLU A 89 11.74 4.13 -0.46
CA GLU A 89 12.20 5.52 -0.32
C GLU A 89 11.40 6.47 -1.22
N ALA A 90 11.18 6.10 -2.48
CA ALA A 90 10.37 6.89 -3.40
C ALA A 90 8.92 7.03 -2.93
N GLY A 91 8.31 5.93 -2.48
CA GLY A 91 6.94 5.96 -1.96
C GLY A 91 6.79 6.74 -0.65
N LEU A 92 7.72 6.59 0.29
CA LEU A 92 7.73 7.32 1.56
C LEU A 92 7.99 8.82 1.34
N SER A 93 8.90 9.17 0.43
CA SER A 93 9.13 10.57 0.05
C SER A 93 7.85 11.20 -0.50
N LYS A 94 7.12 10.48 -1.37
CA LYS A 94 5.82 10.94 -1.87
C LYS A 94 4.78 11.06 -0.77
N PHE A 95 4.74 10.12 0.17
CA PHE A 95 3.83 10.16 1.31
C PHE A 95 4.07 11.41 2.17
N VAL A 96 5.31 11.65 2.60
CA VAL A 96 5.70 12.83 3.40
C VAL A 96 5.34 14.12 2.68
N ALA A 97 5.56 14.18 1.37
CA ALA A 97 5.24 15.36 0.56
C ALA A 97 3.72 15.64 0.42
N THR A 98 2.85 14.66 0.71
CA THR A 98 1.41 14.78 0.38
C THR A 98 0.43 14.44 1.51
N TYR A 99 0.85 13.83 2.63
CA TYR A 99 -0.10 13.35 3.64
C TYR A 99 -0.96 14.50 4.24
N THR A 100 -0.37 15.68 4.46
CA THR A 100 -1.07 16.85 5.00
C THR A 100 -2.14 17.37 4.04
N GLU A 101 -1.83 17.52 2.74
CA GLU A 101 -2.82 17.97 1.74
C GLU A 101 -3.96 16.94 1.56
N LYS A 102 -3.66 15.65 1.77
CA LYS A 102 -4.64 14.56 1.75
C LYS A 102 -5.40 14.41 3.07
N ARG A 103 -5.14 15.25 4.07
CA ARG A 103 -5.78 15.25 5.39
C ARG A 103 -5.64 13.90 6.13
N ILE A 104 -4.48 13.25 5.96
CA ILE A 104 -4.14 12.02 6.66
C ILE A 104 -3.64 12.40 8.06
N THR A 105 -4.40 12.04 9.10
CA THR A 105 -4.05 12.36 10.50
C THR A 105 -3.47 11.17 11.26
N SER A 106 -3.79 9.94 10.84
CA SER A 106 -3.20 8.71 11.37
C SER A 106 -3.12 7.63 10.30
N ILE A 107 -2.04 6.85 10.31
CA ILE A 107 -1.79 5.82 9.30
C ILE A 107 -1.08 4.60 9.91
N ALA A 108 -1.48 3.41 9.47
CA ALA A 108 -0.81 2.16 9.81
C ALA A 108 -0.12 1.55 8.59
N PHE A 109 1.18 1.30 8.72
CA PHE A 109 1.99 0.64 7.72
C PHE A 109 2.22 -0.84 8.10
N PRO A 110 2.12 -1.79 7.15
CA PRO A 110 2.71 -3.11 7.35
C PRO A 110 4.24 -3.02 7.25
N LYS A 111 4.95 -4.12 7.51
CA LYS A 111 6.39 -4.25 7.22
C LYS A 111 6.62 -4.15 5.70
N LEU A 112 6.87 -2.94 5.21
CA LEU A 112 6.96 -2.63 3.78
C LEU A 112 8.08 -3.43 3.12
N GLY A 113 7.78 -4.04 1.96
CA GLY A 113 8.77 -4.80 1.19
C GLY A 113 9.34 -6.04 1.88
N CYS A 114 8.93 -6.37 3.11
CA CYS A 114 9.31 -7.61 3.79
C CYS A 114 8.46 -8.80 3.33
N GLY A 115 8.83 -10.00 3.78
CA GLY A 115 8.14 -11.25 3.45
C GLY A 115 8.22 -11.53 1.95
N ASN A 116 7.12 -11.30 1.21
CA ASN A 116 7.10 -11.49 -0.23
C ASN A 116 8.07 -10.58 -0.99
N GLY A 117 8.44 -9.42 -0.44
CA GLY A 117 9.41 -8.52 -1.06
C GLY A 117 10.86 -8.79 -0.66
N GLU A 118 11.10 -9.72 0.28
CA GLU A 118 12.43 -10.21 0.66
C GLU A 118 13.40 -9.16 1.23
N LEU A 119 12.93 -7.94 1.53
CA LEU A 119 13.76 -6.97 2.26
C LEU A 119 13.88 -7.37 3.74
N PRO A 120 15.07 -7.21 4.35
CA PRO A 120 15.23 -7.37 5.80
C PRO A 120 14.42 -6.29 6.54
N TRP A 121 13.85 -6.68 7.67
CA TRP A 121 13.22 -5.78 8.64
C TRP A 121 14.26 -5.30 9.64
#